data_AF-A0A7W8JVU2-F1
#
_entry.id   AF-A0A7W8JVU2-F1
#
_cell.length_a   1.000
_cell.length_b   1.000
_cell.length_c   1.000
_cell.angle_alpha   90.00
_cell.angle_beta   90.00
_cell.angle_gamma   90.00
#
_symmetry.space_group_name_H-M   'P 1'
#
loop_
_entity.id
_entity.type
_entity.pdbx_description
1 polymer ?
#
loop_
_entity_poly.entity_id
_entity_poly.type
_entity_poly.pdbx_seq_one_letter_code
_entity_poly.pdbx_strand_id
1 'polypeptide(L)'
;MRELEVLQAGLGGFGSLLELTPLTEVTGVYALFLGLIALQWLVRVGREARLGYLPRVAWWAVPGLALLLLTPTLDVPALFGLGAAALLLAEFWPLPYRRVSRRPSPAWPLVSVLVGAVLALSVLQGEHSEPLAFVAAMCALLAGLAGLLGTALYPAGGVPARAPQPPLNFQTRWHPTVTPEWPDLSVTLSEQGAHLKNISPRPLRLAGWSPAGINAWYRVRGPDGQVLSELRAGQEALLPVGERDSGVRVWYGPDKSPDAHLFRADWTPLGRADGRVLN
;
A
#
# COMPACT_ATOMS: atom_id res chain seq x y z
N MET A 1 52.74 21.10 -7.95
CA MET A 1 52.70 19.62 -8.10
C MET A 1 52.40 18.88 -6.80
N ARG A 2 52.89 19.30 -5.62
CA ARG A 2 52.60 18.62 -4.34
C ARG A 2 51.16 18.71 -3.81
N GLU A 3 50.34 19.65 -4.30
CA GLU A 3 48.94 19.76 -3.85
C GLU A 3 47.96 18.85 -4.62
N LEU A 4 48.37 18.27 -5.75
CA LEU A 4 47.52 17.33 -6.50
C LEU A 4 47.58 15.90 -5.94
N GLU A 5 48.66 15.51 -5.23
CA GLU A 5 48.77 14.20 -4.59
C GLU A 5 47.92 14.08 -3.32
N VAL A 6 47.70 15.18 -2.60
CA VAL A 6 46.90 15.18 -1.35
C VAL A 6 45.41 15.00 -1.63
N LEU A 7 44.92 15.47 -2.78
CA LEU A 7 43.53 15.23 -3.22
C LEU A 7 43.30 13.80 -3.74
N GLN A 8 44.33 13.12 -4.27
CA GLN A 8 44.24 11.69 -4.61
C GLN A 8 44.25 10.79 -3.36
N ALA A 9 44.96 11.17 -2.29
CA ALA A 9 44.98 10.41 -1.04
C ALA A 9 43.64 10.44 -0.27
N GLY A 10 42.84 11.50 -0.41
CA GLY A 10 41.52 11.61 0.23
C GLY A 10 40.41 10.81 -0.46
N LEU A 11 40.56 10.50 -1.76
CA LEU A 11 39.62 9.67 -2.54
C LEU A 11 39.99 8.18 -2.51
N GLY A 12 41.27 7.85 -2.27
CA GLY A 12 41.73 6.46 -2.14
C GLY A 12 41.14 5.72 -0.93
N GLY A 13 40.73 6.42 0.13
CA GLY A 13 40.11 5.84 1.32
C GLY A 13 38.64 5.43 1.15
N PHE A 14 37.93 5.99 0.18
CA PHE A 14 36.56 5.55 -0.18
C PHE A 14 36.57 4.41 -1.22
N GLY A 15 37.64 4.30 -2.02
CA GLY A 15 37.82 3.20 -2.97
C GLY A 15 37.98 1.84 -2.29
N SER A 16 38.73 1.78 -1.19
CA SER A 16 38.98 0.53 -0.46
C SER A 16 37.78 -0.02 0.32
N LEU A 17 36.82 0.83 0.71
CA LEU A 17 35.54 0.38 1.28
C LEU A 17 34.53 -0.07 0.21
N LEU A 18 34.74 0.30 -1.06
CA LEU A 18 33.91 -0.13 -2.19
C LEU A 18 34.44 -1.40 -2.89
N GLU A 19 35.68 -1.82 -2.61
CA GLU A 19 36.27 -3.10 -3.05
C GLU A 19 35.91 -4.30 -2.14
N LEU A 20 34.91 -4.15 -1.26
CA LEU A 20 34.52 -5.18 -0.28
C LEU A 20 33.51 -6.21 -0.81
N THR A 21 33.17 -6.18 -2.11
CA THR A 21 32.25 -7.15 -2.68
C THR A 21 33.01 -8.30 -3.33
N PRO A 22 32.77 -9.58 -2.95
CA PRO A 22 33.30 -10.74 -3.66
C PRO A 22 32.74 -10.89 -5.09
N LEU A 23 31.90 -9.94 -5.52
CA LEU A 23 31.41 -9.78 -6.87
C LEU A 23 32.24 -8.69 -7.56
N THR A 24 33.28 -9.09 -8.28
CA THR A 24 34.17 -8.18 -9.02
C THR A 24 33.45 -7.41 -10.13
N GLU A 25 32.32 -7.92 -10.62
CA GLU A 25 31.51 -7.30 -11.67
C GLU A 25 30.48 -6.28 -11.13
N VAL A 26 30.28 -6.23 -9.81
CA VAL A 26 29.35 -5.28 -9.18
C VAL A 26 30.09 -4.01 -8.82
N THR A 27 29.72 -2.90 -9.48
CA THR A 27 30.28 -1.60 -9.12
C THR A 27 29.80 -1.16 -7.73
N GLY A 28 30.66 -0.50 -6.97
CA GLY A 28 30.31 -0.01 -5.62
C GLY A 28 29.10 0.95 -5.61
N VAL A 29 28.93 1.76 -6.65
CA VAL A 29 27.74 2.63 -6.80
C VAL A 29 26.47 1.80 -6.98
N TYR A 30 26.51 0.75 -7.80
CA TYR A 30 25.39 -0.16 -7.99
C TYR A 30 25.03 -0.89 -6.68
N ALA A 31 26.03 -1.41 -5.97
CA ALA A 31 25.85 -2.02 -4.65
C ALA A 31 25.20 -1.05 -3.65
N LEU A 32 25.61 0.22 -3.65
CA LEU A 32 25.02 1.26 -2.81
C LEU A 32 23.54 1.47 -3.11
N PHE A 33 23.14 1.57 -4.38
CA PHE A 33 21.74 1.71 -4.76
C PHE A 33 20.91 0.50 -4.32
N LEU A 34 21.41 -0.72 -4.53
CA LEU A 34 20.73 -1.93 -4.08
C LEU A 34 20.60 -1.97 -2.54
N GLY A 35 21.64 -1.55 -1.82
CA GLY A 35 21.62 -1.40 -0.38
C GLY A 35 20.59 -0.38 0.11
N LEU A 36 20.46 0.76 -0.56
CA LEU A 36 19.44 1.78 -0.25
C LEU A 36 18.02 1.26 -0.49
N ILE A 37 17.79 0.53 -1.58
CA ILE A 37 16.49 -0.10 -1.87
C ILE A 37 16.17 -1.14 -0.79
N ALA A 38 17.11 -2.01 -0.44
CA ALA A 38 16.94 -3.00 0.62
C ALA A 38 16.63 -2.34 1.97
N LEU A 39 17.34 -1.27 2.32
CA LEU A 39 17.13 -0.51 3.55
C LEU A 39 15.75 0.16 3.58
N GLN A 40 15.35 0.82 2.49
CA GLN A 40 14.02 1.42 2.36
C GLN A 40 12.92 0.37 2.56
N TRP A 41 13.09 -0.81 1.97
CA TRP A 41 12.14 -1.91 2.12
C TRP A 41 12.10 -2.43 3.56
N LEU A 42 13.24 -2.61 4.23
CA LEU A 42 13.31 -3.02 5.64
C LEU A 42 12.65 -1.99 6.58
N VAL A 43 12.86 -0.70 6.34
CA VAL A 43 12.18 0.38 7.09
C VAL A 43 10.68 0.29 6.91
N ARG A 44 10.20 0.01 5.68
CA ARG A 44 8.78 -0.19 5.40
C ARG A 44 8.23 -1.42 6.11
N VAL A 45 8.92 -2.56 6.05
CA VAL A 45 8.56 -3.78 6.79
C VAL A 45 8.42 -3.48 8.28
N GLY A 46 9.37 -2.75 8.87
CA GLY A 46 9.30 -2.38 10.28
C GLY A 46 8.13 -1.46 10.62
N ARG A 47 7.84 -0.45 9.78
CA ARG A 47 6.67 0.43 9.95
C ARG A 47 5.35 -0.35 9.87
N GLU A 48 5.21 -1.23 8.90
CA GLU A 48 4.00 -2.05 8.70
C GLU A 48 3.84 -3.09 9.80
N ALA A 49 4.93 -3.67 10.28
CA ALA A 49 4.92 -4.62 11.40
C ALA A 49 4.36 -3.98 12.68
N ARG A 50 4.69 -2.72 12.97
CA ARG A 50 4.11 -1.96 14.09
C ARG A 50 2.59 -1.81 14.00
N LEU A 51 2.05 -1.84 12.78
CA LEU A 51 0.61 -1.78 12.51
C LEU A 51 -0.05 -3.17 12.46
N GLY A 52 0.72 -4.25 12.66
CA GLY A 52 0.23 -5.63 12.61
C GLY A 52 0.17 -6.24 11.20
N TYR A 53 0.83 -5.62 10.24
CA TYR A 53 0.91 -6.08 8.86
C TYR A 53 2.25 -6.78 8.62
N LEU A 54 2.22 -7.89 7.88
CA LEU A 54 3.41 -8.63 7.46
C LEU A 54 3.51 -8.64 5.93
N PRO A 55 4.73 -8.68 5.38
CA PRO A 55 4.95 -8.77 3.94
C PRO A 55 4.27 -10.02 3.36
N ARG A 56 3.53 -9.85 2.26
CA ARG A 56 2.95 -10.94 1.46
C ARG A 56 3.51 -10.91 0.05
N VAL A 57 3.03 -9.97 -0.77
CA VAL A 57 3.60 -9.73 -2.11
C VAL A 57 4.86 -8.88 -1.99
N ALA A 58 4.99 -8.09 -0.93
CA ALA A 58 6.22 -7.37 -0.62
C ALA A 58 7.45 -8.30 -0.44
N TRP A 59 7.28 -9.62 -0.26
CA TRP A 59 8.38 -10.59 -0.26
C TRP A 59 9.11 -10.71 -1.60
N TRP A 60 8.48 -10.29 -2.71
CA TRP A 60 9.11 -10.24 -4.03
C TRP A 60 10.30 -9.28 -4.09
N ALA A 61 10.48 -8.40 -3.10
CA ALA A 61 11.67 -7.58 -3.00
C ALA A 61 12.95 -8.40 -2.85
N VAL A 62 12.90 -9.54 -2.16
CA VAL A 62 14.07 -10.43 -1.96
C VAL A 62 14.55 -11.04 -3.28
N PRO A 63 13.73 -11.79 -4.05
CA PRO A 63 14.15 -12.27 -5.36
C PRO A 63 14.40 -11.14 -6.35
N GLY A 64 13.71 -9.99 -6.24
CA GLY A 64 13.99 -8.81 -7.05
C GLY A 64 15.41 -8.30 -6.88
N LEU A 65 15.85 -8.08 -5.63
CA LEU A 65 17.22 -7.68 -5.32
C LEU A 65 18.24 -8.76 -5.69
N ALA A 66 17.90 -10.05 -5.53
CA ALA A 66 18.75 -11.16 -5.95
C ALA A 66 19.04 -11.15 -7.45
N LEU A 67 18.00 -10.97 -8.26
CA LEU A 67 18.11 -10.89 -9.72
C LEU A 67 18.93 -9.67 -10.16
N LEU A 68 18.74 -8.54 -9.49
CA LEU A 68 19.55 -7.34 -9.74
C LEU A 68 21.03 -7.57 -9.38
N LEU A 69 21.34 -8.25 -8.28
CA LEU A 69 22.72 -8.62 -7.94
C LEU A 69 23.34 -9.58 -8.96
N LEU A 70 22.57 -10.56 -9.46
CA LEU A 70 23.03 -11.55 -10.43
C LEU A 70 23.16 -11.02 -11.85
N THR A 71 22.52 -9.89 -12.18
CA THR A 71 22.54 -9.30 -13.52
C THR A 71 23.97 -9.07 -14.03
N PRO A 72 24.84 -8.30 -13.33
CA PRO A 72 26.21 -8.12 -13.77
C PRO A 72 27.04 -9.40 -13.66
N THR A 73 26.74 -10.28 -12.70
CA THR A 73 27.50 -11.51 -12.46
C THR A 73 27.35 -12.54 -13.57
N LEU A 74 26.12 -12.70 -14.07
CA LEU A 74 25.81 -13.71 -15.08
C LEU A 74 25.88 -13.12 -16.50
N ASP A 75 26.10 -11.80 -16.63
CA ASP A 75 26.00 -11.04 -17.88
C ASP A 75 24.68 -11.31 -18.63
N VAL A 76 23.57 -11.36 -17.88
CA VAL A 76 22.22 -11.58 -18.44
C VAL A 76 21.34 -10.35 -18.21
N PRO A 77 21.23 -9.45 -19.20
CA PRO A 77 20.43 -8.21 -19.07
C PRO A 77 18.95 -8.44 -18.74
N ALA A 78 18.38 -9.59 -19.14
CA ALA A 78 16.99 -9.94 -18.84
C ALA A 78 16.72 -10.06 -17.33
N LEU A 79 17.73 -10.42 -16.52
CA LEU A 79 17.61 -10.49 -15.06
C LEU A 79 17.36 -9.10 -14.46
N PHE A 80 17.89 -8.04 -15.08
CA PHE A 80 17.63 -6.68 -14.64
C PHE A 80 16.15 -6.33 -14.73
N GLY A 81 15.54 -6.60 -15.89
CA GLY A 81 14.13 -6.33 -16.14
C GLY A 81 13.22 -7.13 -15.21
N LEU A 82 13.53 -8.41 -15.00
CA LEU A 82 12.79 -9.26 -14.06
C LEU A 82 12.96 -8.81 -12.60
N GLY A 83 14.17 -8.42 -12.21
CA GLY A 83 14.46 -7.91 -10.86
C GLY A 83 13.71 -6.61 -10.58
N ALA A 84 13.76 -5.66 -11.53
CA ALA A 84 13.01 -4.41 -11.45
C ALA A 84 11.49 -4.65 -11.41
N ALA A 85 10.96 -5.54 -12.26
CA ALA A 85 9.55 -5.89 -12.26
C ALA A 85 9.10 -6.53 -10.92
N ALA A 86 9.93 -7.39 -10.33
CA ALA A 86 9.66 -7.98 -9.01
C ALA A 86 9.66 -6.92 -7.90
N LEU A 87 10.54 -5.92 -7.96
CA LEU A 87 10.51 -4.79 -7.02
C LEU A 87 9.28 -3.91 -7.20
N LEU A 88 8.89 -3.61 -8.44
CA LEU A 88 7.65 -2.88 -8.72
C LEU A 88 6.42 -3.65 -8.24
N LEU A 89 6.42 -4.97 -8.41
CA LEU A 89 5.38 -5.84 -7.87
C LEU A 89 5.35 -5.79 -6.33
N ALA A 90 6.50 -5.85 -5.68
CA ALA A 90 6.60 -5.74 -4.24
C ALA A 90 6.08 -4.39 -3.71
N GLU A 91 6.31 -3.30 -4.47
CA GLU A 91 5.97 -1.94 -4.07
C GLU A 91 4.51 -1.56 -4.36
N PHE A 92 4.02 -1.86 -5.57
CA PHE A 92 2.79 -1.32 -6.14
C PHE A 92 1.64 -2.34 -6.28
N TRP A 93 1.84 -3.61 -5.93
CA TRP A 93 0.74 -4.58 -5.98
C TRP A 93 -0.36 -4.23 -4.97
N PRO A 94 -1.65 -4.43 -5.30
CA PRO A 94 -2.74 -4.23 -4.34
C PRO A 94 -2.55 -5.09 -3.10
N LEU A 95 -2.52 -4.46 -1.92
CA LEU A 95 -2.31 -5.12 -0.62
C LEU A 95 -0.97 -5.88 -0.54
N PRO A 96 0.18 -5.20 -0.69
CA PRO A 96 1.48 -5.87 -0.69
C PRO A 96 1.85 -6.43 0.70
N TYR A 97 1.24 -5.86 1.73
CA TYR A 97 1.28 -6.32 3.11
C TYR A 97 -0.10 -6.81 3.56
N ARG A 98 -0.14 -7.84 4.40
CA ARG A 98 -1.37 -8.42 4.92
C ARG A 98 -1.37 -8.40 6.44
N ARG A 99 -2.49 -8.01 7.02
CA ARG A 99 -2.70 -8.08 8.47
C ARG A 99 -2.74 -9.53 8.92
N VAL A 100 -2.00 -9.85 9.97
CA VAL A 100 -2.00 -11.19 10.59
C VAL A 100 -2.61 -11.08 11.98
N SER A 101 -3.25 -12.14 12.46
CA SER A 101 -3.91 -12.15 13.78
C SER A 101 -2.94 -12.53 14.90
N ARG A 102 -1.92 -13.33 14.58
CA ARG A 102 -0.96 -13.86 15.52
C ARG A 102 0.43 -13.31 15.23
N ARG A 103 1.18 -13.01 16.30
CA ARG A 103 2.59 -12.67 16.20
C ARG A 103 3.35 -13.81 15.49
N PRO A 104 4.15 -13.51 14.46
CA PRO A 104 4.97 -14.52 13.80
C PRO A 104 6.04 -15.07 14.75
N SER A 105 6.43 -16.34 14.56
CA SER A 105 7.52 -16.95 15.34
C SER A 105 8.88 -16.41 14.87
N PRO A 106 9.80 -16.07 15.79
CA PRO A 106 11.13 -15.60 15.43
C PRO A 106 12.08 -16.73 14.99
N ALA A 107 11.72 -18.01 15.18
CA ALA A 107 12.61 -19.14 14.94
C ALA A 107 13.13 -19.21 13.49
N TRP A 108 12.23 -19.15 12.50
CA TRP A 108 12.62 -19.22 11.09
C TRP A 108 13.42 -18.00 10.61
N PRO A 109 13.02 -16.76 10.94
CA PRO A 109 13.85 -15.59 10.67
C PRO A 109 15.26 -15.70 11.28
N LEU A 110 15.37 -16.19 12.51
CA LEU A 110 16.66 -16.37 13.17
C LEU A 110 17.53 -17.41 12.44
N VAL A 111 16.95 -18.57 12.08
CA VAL A 111 17.65 -19.59 11.27
C VAL A 111 18.14 -18.98 9.96
N SER A 112 17.30 -18.20 9.27
CA SER A 112 17.67 -17.54 8.02
C SER A 112 18.84 -16.56 8.19
N VAL A 113 18.85 -15.76 9.26
CA VAL A 113 19.98 -14.87 9.56
C VAL A 113 21.24 -15.66 9.87
N LEU A 114 21.15 -16.70 10.70
CA LEU A 114 22.31 -17.51 11.08
C LEU A 114 22.93 -18.21 9.86
N VAL A 115 22.10 -18.86 9.04
CA VAL A 115 22.54 -19.51 7.80
C VAL A 115 23.13 -18.49 6.84
N GLY A 116 22.46 -17.35 6.63
CA GLY A 116 22.96 -16.28 5.77
C GLY A 116 24.29 -15.70 6.25
N ALA A 117 24.46 -15.50 7.57
CA ALA A 117 25.69 -15.00 8.16
C ALA A 117 26.84 -16.01 8.00
N VAL A 118 26.59 -17.29 8.27
CA VAL A 118 27.58 -18.35 8.08
C VAL A 118 27.99 -18.45 6.62
N LEU A 119 27.04 -18.45 5.68
CA LEU A 119 27.34 -18.48 4.25
C LEU A 119 28.13 -17.24 3.80
N ALA A 120 27.73 -16.04 4.24
CA ALA A 120 28.44 -14.81 3.90
C ALA A 120 29.89 -14.84 4.42
N LEU A 121 30.10 -15.26 5.66
CA LEU A 121 31.44 -15.41 6.24
C LEU A 121 32.27 -16.45 5.49
N SER A 122 31.69 -17.61 5.16
CA SER A 122 32.38 -18.66 4.40
C SER A 122 32.82 -18.17 3.02
N VAL A 123 31.98 -17.39 2.32
CA VAL A 123 32.33 -16.82 1.01
C VAL A 123 33.43 -15.75 1.15
N LEU A 124 33.37 -14.91 2.18
CA LEU A 124 34.38 -13.87 2.42
C LEU A 124 35.75 -14.45 2.85
N GLN A 125 35.78 -15.65 3.44
CA GLN A 125 37.00 -16.33 3.86
C GLN A 125 37.55 -17.29 2.78
N GLY A 126 36.76 -17.63 1.78
CA GLY A 126 37.17 -18.53 0.70
C GLY A 126 38.10 -17.86 -0.29
N GLU A 127 39.11 -18.59 -0.76
CA GLU A 127 39.97 -18.13 -1.87
C GLU A 127 39.21 -18.06 -3.21
N HIS A 128 38.11 -18.81 -3.33
CA HIS A 128 37.24 -18.84 -4.50
C HIS A 128 35.92 -18.16 -4.16
N SER A 129 35.67 -17.00 -4.78
CA SER A 129 34.40 -16.31 -4.65
C SER A 129 33.34 -17.00 -5.51
N GLU A 130 32.36 -17.65 -4.87
CA GLU A 130 31.18 -18.18 -5.57
C GLU A 130 30.03 -17.17 -5.53
N PRO A 131 29.68 -16.54 -6.66
CA PRO A 131 28.69 -15.47 -6.69
C PRO A 131 27.28 -15.90 -6.25
N LEU A 132 26.88 -17.11 -6.63
CA LEU A 132 25.58 -17.68 -6.27
C LEU A 132 25.46 -17.89 -4.76
N ALA A 133 26.52 -18.38 -4.13
CA ALA A 133 26.57 -18.57 -2.68
C ALA A 133 26.49 -17.22 -1.96
N PHE A 134 27.17 -16.18 -2.46
CA PHE A 134 27.08 -14.83 -1.92
C PHE A 134 25.66 -14.25 -2.02
N VAL A 135 25.03 -14.34 -3.19
CA VAL A 135 23.66 -13.84 -3.40
C VAL A 135 22.67 -14.61 -2.54
N ALA A 136 22.80 -15.93 -2.41
CA ALA A 136 21.99 -16.74 -1.51
C ALA A 136 22.15 -16.31 -0.04
N ALA A 137 23.39 -16.03 0.39
CA ALA A 137 23.67 -15.50 1.72
C ALA A 137 22.98 -14.15 1.96
N MET A 138 23.08 -13.22 1.00
CA MET A 138 22.42 -11.91 1.08
C MET A 138 20.89 -12.03 1.11
N CYS A 139 20.30 -12.94 0.33
CA CYS A 139 18.86 -13.21 0.36
C CYS A 139 18.42 -13.75 1.71
N ALA A 140 19.17 -14.71 2.27
CA ALA A 140 18.87 -15.30 3.58
C ALA A 140 18.98 -14.26 4.71
N LEU A 141 20.01 -13.41 4.67
CA LEU A 141 20.16 -12.30 5.60
C LEU A 141 19.02 -11.29 5.48
N LEU A 142 18.73 -10.83 4.27
CA LEU A 142 17.68 -9.83 4.03
C LEU A 142 16.31 -10.36 4.46
N ALA A 143 15.98 -11.60 4.10
CA ALA A 143 14.72 -12.23 4.50
C ALA A 143 14.64 -12.49 6.00
N GLY A 144 15.75 -12.95 6.59
CA GLY A 144 15.85 -13.15 8.03
C GLY A 144 15.67 -11.84 8.81
N LEU A 145 16.34 -10.76 8.39
CA LEU A 145 16.22 -9.43 9.00
C LEU A 145 14.82 -8.86 8.87
N ALA A 146 14.18 -8.97 7.69
CA ALA A 146 12.80 -8.55 7.51
C ALA A 146 11.84 -9.35 8.41
N GLY A 147 12.05 -10.66 8.55
CA GLY A 147 11.28 -11.51 9.47
C GLY A 147 11.51 -11.13 10.94
N LEU A 148 12.74 -10.86 11.35
CA LEU A 148 13.07 -10.44 12.71
C LEU A 148 12.50 -9.07 13.03
N LEU A 149 12.61 -8.09 12.13
CA LEU A 149 11.92 -6.80 12.26
C LEU A 149 10.40 -6.99 12.36
N GLY A 150 9.84 -7.84 11.51
CA GLY A 150 8.43 -8.21 11.52
C GLY A 150 7.96 -8.82 12.84
N THR A 151 8.80 -9.60 13.50
CA THR A 151 8.50 -10.26 14.79
C THR A 151 8.76 -9.35 15.99
N ALA A 152 9.84 -8.57 15.97
CA ALA A 152 10.28 -7.71 17.05
C ALA A 152 9.40 -6.46 17.19
N LEU A 153 8.99 -5.87 16.07
CA LEU A 153 8.16 -4.67 16.03
C LEU A 153 6.66 -4.99 16.03
N TYR A 154 6.29 -6.27 16.03
CA TYR A 154 4.90 -6.70 16.12
C TYR A 154 4.28 -6.32 17.48
N PRO A 155 3.04 -5.79 17.52
CA PRO A 155 2.38 -5.44 18.78
C PRO A 155 2.30 -6.61 19.77
N ALA A 156 2.88 -6.42 20.96
CA ALA A 156 2.97 -7.47 21.99
C ALA A 156 1.60 -7.91 22.55
N GLY A 157 0.61 -7.00 22.58
CA GLY A 157 -0.75 -7.26 23.06
C GLY A 157 -1.67 -7.95 22.06
N GLY A 158 -1.12 -8.42 20.93
CA GLY A 158 -1.93 -8.81 19.80
C GLY A 158 -2.52 -7.59 19.09
N VAL A 159 -2.82 -7.78 17.83
CA VAL A 159 -3.53 -6.78 17.04
C VAL A 159 -5.01 -6.99 17.36
N PRO A 160 -5.77 -6.00 17.88
CA PRO A 160 -7.17 -6.23 18.21
C PRO A 160 -7.88 -6.81 16.98
N ALA A 161 -8.57 -7.94 17.18
CA ALA A 161 -9.24 -8.70 16.12
C ALA A 161 -10.14 -7.80 15.24
N ARG A 162 -10.62 -6.71 15.83
CA ARG A 162 -11.20 -5.57 15.15
C ARG A 162 -10.18 -4.43 15.11
N ALA A 163 -9.61 -4.14 13.93
CA ALA A 163 -9.06 -2.81 13.70
C ALA A 163 -10.17 -1.78 13.99
N PRO A 164 -9.84 -0.57 14.44
CA PRO A 164 -10.69 0.57 14.13
C PRO A 164 -10.97 0.49 12.64
N GLN A 165 -12.24 0.27 12.25
CA GLN A 165 -12.55 0.12 10.84
C GLN A 165 -12.07 1.38 10.14
N PRO A 166 -11.23 1.27 9.09
CA PRO A 166 -10.69 2.43 8.44
C PRO A 166 -11.85 3.34 8.06
N PRO A 167 -11.75 4.66 8.33
CA PRO A 167 -12.83 5.58 8.00
C PRO A 167 -13.11 5.45 6.50
N LEU A 168 -14.39 5.34 6.14
CA LEU A 168 -14.78 5.31 4.73
C LEU A 168 -14.26 6.59 4.05
N ASN A 169 -13.51 6.41 2.98
CA ASN A 169 -12.75 7.48 2.34
C ASN A 169 -12.90 7.38 0.82
N PHE A 170 -12.14 8.20 0.09
CA PHE A 170 -12.20 8.20 -1.38
C PHE A 170 -11.96 6.82 -2.01
N GLN A 171 -11.12 5.98 -1.40
CA GLN A 171 -10.82 4.65 -1.92
C GLN A 171 -12.05 3.73 -1.92
N THR A 172 -13.04 3.96 -1.03
CA THR A 172 -14.32 3.23 -0.98
C THR A 172 -15.03 3.17 -2.33
N ARG A 173 -14.82 4.17 -3.20
CA ARG A 173 -15.38 4.21 -4.54
C ARG A 173 -14.96 3.04 -5.45
N TRP A 174 -13.75 2.53 -5.25
CA TRP A 174 -13.13 1.52 -6.12
C TRP A 174 -13.27 0.10 -5.56
N HIS A 175 -13.87 -0.05 -4.38
CA HIS A 175 -14.12 -1.34 -3.76
C HIS A 175 -15.45 -1.95 -4.24
N PRO A 176 -15.60 -3.28 -4.20
CA PRO A 176 -16.88 -3.94 -4.43
C PRO A 176 -17.95 -3.36 -3.50
N THR A 177 -19.07 -2.89 -4.07
CA THR A 177 -20.19 -2.32 -3.30
C THR A 177 -21.39 -3.25 -3.31
N VAL A 178 -22.04 -3.39 -2.17
CA VAL A 178 -23.30 -4.14 -2.02
C VAL A 178 -24.48 -3.16 -2.08
N THR A 179 -25.56 -3.55 -2.77
CA THR A 179 -26.85 -2.85 -2.64
C THR A 179 -27.68 -3.66 -1.67
N PRO A 180 -28.05 -3.13 -0.48
CA PRO A 180 -28.83 -3.88 0.48
C PRO A 180 -30.24 -4.16 -0.07
N GLU A 181 -30.84 -5.27 0.38
CA GLU A 181 -32.19 -5.67 -0.01
C GLU A 181 -33.25 -4.63 0.42
N TRP A 182 -33.04 -4.04 1.60
CA TRP A 182 -33.87 -2.97 2.14
C TRP A 182 -33.12 -1.63 2.09
N PRO A 183 -33.78 -0.52 1.74
CA PRO A 183 -33.12 0.76 1.64
C PRO A 183 -32.77 1.30 3.03
N ASP A 184 -31.49 1.65 3.24
CA ASP A 184 -31.03 2.33 4.46
C ASP A 184 -31.17 3.86 4.36
N LEU A 185 -31.23 4.37 3.12
CA LEU A 185 -31.26 5.80 2.80
C LEU A 185 -32.49 6.09 1.93
N SER A 186 -33.08 7.25 2.14
CA SER A 186 -34.08 7.83 1.24
C SER A 186 -33.61 9.19 0.73
N VAL A 187 -34.06 9.54 -0.48
CA VAL A 187 -33.78 10.86 -1.06
C VAL A 187 -35.09 11.55 -1.42
N THR A 188 -35.21 12.82 -1.04
CA THR A 188 -36.28 13.73 -1.46
C THR A 188 -35.67 14.93 -2.17
N LEU A 189 -36.35 15.45 -3.19
CA LEU A 189 -35.87 16.61 -3.95
C LEU A 189 -36.54 17.89 -3.45
N SER A 190 -35.78 18.98 -3.36
CA SER A 190 -36.25 20.33 -3.07
C SER A 190 -35.59 21.34 -4.01
N GLU A 191 -36.00 22.61 -3.90
CA GLU A 191 -35.35 23.71 -4.63
C GLU A 191 -33.87 23.92 -4.26
N GLN A 192 -33.46 23.48 -3.07
CA GLN A 192 -32.08 23.62 -2.59
C GLN A 192 -31.18 22.44 -3.00
N GLY A 193 -31.77 21.33 -3.47
CA GLY A 193 -31.05 20.14 -3.89
C GLY A 193 -31.71 18.84 -3.42
N ALA A 194 -30.89 17.81 -3.22
CA ALA A 194 -31.33 16.47 -2.84
C ALA A 194 -31.10 16.26 -1.35
N HIS A 195 -32.19 16.02 -0.62
CA HIS A 195 -32.22 15.75 0.79
C HIS A 195 -32.02 14.25 1.03
N LEU A 196 -30.88 13.89 1.60
CA LEU A 196 -30.52 12.52 1.93
C LEU A 196 -30.88 12.24 3.40
N LYS A 197 -31.78 11.30 3.64
CA LYS A 197 -32.22 10.92 4.98
C LYS A 197 -31.83 9.48 5.31
N ASN A 198 -31.32 9.27 6.51
CA ASN A 198 -31.12 7.92 7.05
C ASN A 198 -32.45 7.35 7.57
N ILE A 199 -32.97 6.33 6.90
CA ILE A 199 -34.19 5.61 7.30
C ILE A 199 -33.89 4.30 8.05
N SER A 200 -32.61 3.92 8.14
CA SER A 200 -32.15 2.80 8.95
C SER A 200 -32.29 3.10 10.44
N PRO A 201 -32.59 2.09 11.29
CA PRO A 201 -32.60 2.26 12.74
C PRO A 201 -31.19 2.47 13.34
N ARG A 202 -30.13 2.38 12.52
CA ARG A 202 -28.73 2.48 12.95
C ARG A 202 -28.03 3.66 12.26
N PRO A 203 -26.98 4.22 12.87
CA PRO A 203 -26.17 5.21 12.19
C PRO A 203 -25.45 4.61 10.98
N LEU A 204 -25.26 5.45 9.96
CA LEU A 204 -24.58 5.09 8.72
C LEU A 204 -23.32 5.94 8.59
N ARG A 205 -22.19 5.31 8.26
CA ARG A 205 -20.96 6.03 7.99
C ARG A 205 -20.92 6.44 6.53
N LEU A 206 -20.57 7.69 6.28
CA LEU A 206 -20.58 8.27 4.94
C LEU A 206 -19.16 8.35 4.39
N ALA A 207 -18.93 7.79 3.20
CA ALA A 207 -17.65 7.91 2.49
C ALA A 207 -17.61 9.21 1.68
N GLY A 208 -18.66 9.42 0.88
CA GLY A 208 -18.81 10.51 -0.07
C GLY A 208 -19.94 10.25 -1.05
N TRP A 209 -20.17 11.21 -1.94
CA TRP A 209 -21.24 11.15 -2.93
C TRP A 209 -20.81 11.79 -4.26
N SER A 210 -21.58 11.49 -5.32
CA SER A 210 -21.42 12.08 -6.66
C SER A 210 -22.79 12.26 -7.31
N PRO A 211 -23.04 13.36 -8.06
CA PRO A 211 -24.15 13.42 -8.99
C PRO A 211 -24.07 12.28 -10.02
N ALA A 212 -25.23 11.82 -10.49
CA ALA A 212 -25.31 10.83 -11.56
C ALA A 212 -24.84 11.46 -12.88
N GLY A 213 -24.04 10.72 -13.64
CA GLY A 213 -23.51 11.17 -14.94
C GLY A 213 -22.21 11.99 -14.86
N ILE A 214 -21.76 12.37 -13.67
CA ILE A 214 -20.48 13.07 -13.46
C ILE A 214 -19.56 12.19 -12.61
N ASN A 215 -18.26 12.23 -12.93
CA ASN A 215 -17.23 11.59 -12.14
C ASN A 215 -16.69 12.57 -11.08
N ALA A 216 -17.49 12.87 -10.06
CA ALA A 216 -17.09 13.74 -8.95
C ALA A 216 -16.98 12.96 -7.63
N TRP A 217 -16.37 13.58 -6.62
CA TRP A 217 -16.37 13.03 -5.27
C TRP A 217 -16.48 14.15 -4.24
N TYR A 218 -17.65 14.22 -3.61
CA TYR A 218 -17.95 15.22 -2.60
C TYR A 218 -18.13 14.56 -1.25
N ARG A 219 -17.70 15.25 -0.19
CA ARG A 219 -18.06 14.87 1.18
C ARG A 219 -19.49 15.32 1.46
N VAL A 220 -20.23 14.50 2.20
CA VAL A 220 -21.57 14.88 2.66
C VAL A 220 -21.41 15.95 3.74
N ARG A 221 -22.23 16.99 3.68
CA ARG A 221 -22.23 18.09 4.64
C ARG A 221 -23.60 18.22 5.29
N GLY A 222 -23.61 18.62 6.55
CA GLY A 222 -24.83 18.95 7.26
C GLY A 222 -25.37 20.32 6.83
N PRO A 223 -26.54 20.72 7.35
CA PRO A 223 -27.11 22.06 7.12
C PRO A 223 -26.14 23.19 7.47
N ASP A 224 -25.33 22.99 8.51
CA ASP A 224 -24.33 23.96 8.99
C ASP A 224 -23.04 23.99 8.14
N GLY A 225 -23.00 23.27 7.01
CA GLY A 225 -21.83 23.17 6.12
C GLY A 225 -20.69 22.28 6.63
N GLN A 226 -20.79 21.77 7.87
CA GLN A 226 -19.81 20.85 8.46
C GLN A 226 -19.84 19.48 7.77
N VAL A 227 -18.66 18.88 7.61
CA VAL A 227 -18.55 17.55 6.99
C VAL A 227 -19.11 16.49 7.94
N LEU A 228 -20.05 15.69 7.45
CA LEU A 228 -20.63 14.56 8.17
C LEU A 228 -19.90 13.27 7.80
N SER A 229 -19.19 12.69 8.75
CA SER A 229 -18.65 11.32 8.62
C SER A 229 -19.70 10.25 8.95
N GLU A 230 -20.77 10.63 9.63
CA GLU A 230 -21.83 9.75 10.09
C GLU A 230 -23.19 10.46 9.96
N LEU A 231 -24.20 9.72 9.52
CA LEU A 231 -25.59 10.14 9.46
C LEU A 231 -26.38 9.31 10.47
N ARG A 232 -26.84 9.94 11.55
CA ARG A 232 -27.62 9.27 12.60
C ARG A 232 -28.98 8.82 12.06
N ALA A 233 -29.61 7.85 12.72
CA ALA A 233 -30.95 7.40 12.37
C ALA A 233 -31.93 8.59 12.35
N GLY A 234 -32.68 8.74 11.25
CA GLY A 234 -33.61 9.85 11.04
C GLY A 234 -32.97 11.20 10.66
N GLN A 235 -31.64 11.33 10.73
CA GLN A 235 -30.94 12.56 10.37
C GLN A 235 -30.91 12.76 8.85
N GLU A 236 -30.91 14.02 8.45
CA GLU A 236 -30.94 14.46 7.07
C GLU A 236 -29.70 15.29 6.72
N ALA A 237 -29.25 15.18 5.48
CA ALA A 237 -28.15 15.94 4.92
C ALA A 237 -28.54 16.48 3.53
N LEU A 238 -28.12 17.71 3.24
CA LEU A 238 -28.40 18.34 1.94
C LEU A 238 -27.25 18.05 0.97
N LEU A 239 -27.58 17.50 -0.20
CA LEU A 239 -26.67 17.30 -1.32
C LEU A 239 -26.95 18.40 -2.35
N PRO A 240 -26.02 19.33 -2.59
CA PRO A 240 -26.19 20.39 -3.58
C PRO A 240 -26.12 19.82 -4.99
N VAL A 241 -27.26 19.40 -5.53
CA VAL A 241 -27.43 18.97 -6.92
C VAL A 241 -28.07 20.10 -7.72
N GLY A 242 -27.66 20.24 -8.98
CA GLY A 242 -28.23 21.22 -9.90
C GLY A 242 -29.47 20.71 -10.62
N GLU A 243 -30.20 21.62 -11.27
CA GLU A 243 -31.43 21.33 -12.03
C GLU A 243 -31.24 20.33 -13.19
N ARG A 244 -30.00 20.16 -13.65
CA ARG A 244 -29.62 19.28 -14.76
C ARG A 244 -29.14 17.91 -14.30
N ASP A 245 -28.88 17.72 -13.00
CA ASP A 245 -28.43 16.45 -12.47
C ASP A 245 -29.59 15.45 -12.53
N SER A 246 -29.29 14.21 -12.91
CA SER A 246 -30.29 13.15 -13.11
C SER A 246 -30.28 12.10 -12.00
N GLY A 247 -29.61 12.37 -10.88
CA GLY A 247 -29.47 11.40 -9.81
C GLY A 247 -28.31 11.67 -8.86
N VAL A 248 -28.21 10.84 -7.84
CA VAL A 248 -27.08 10.78 -6.88
C VAL A 248 -26.60 9.36 -6.66
N ARG A 249 -25.32 9.26 -6.34
CA ARG A 249 -24.62 8.06 -5.91
C ARG A 249 -23.98 8.35 -4.57
N VAL A 250 -24.34 7.60 -3.53
CA VAL A 250 -23.81 7.79 -2.17
C VAL A 250 -23.13 6.50 -1.72
N TRP A 251 -21.86 6.61 -1.37
CA TRP A 251 -21.08 5.51 -0.81
C TRP A 251 -21.12 5.62 0.71
N TYR A 252 -21.60 4.57 1.35
CA TYR A 252 -21.78 4.52 2.80
C TYR A 252 -21.49 3.11 3.32
N GLY A 253 -21.60 2.91 4.63
CA GLY A 253 -21.53 1.58 5.21
C GLY A 253 -22.28 1.52 6.55
N PRO A 254 -22.91 0.39 6.88
CA PRO A 254 -23.57 0.20 8.17
C PRO A 254 -22.60 0.41 9.34
N ASP A 255 -23.13 0.80 10.49
CA ASP A 255 -22.35 0.77 11.73
C ASP A 255 -21.82 -0.65 11.97
N LYS A 256 -20.52 -0.76 12.20
CA LYS A 256 -19.76 -2.00 12.50
C LYS A 256 -19.66 -3.05 11.38
N SER A 257 -20.15 -2.79 10.15
CA SER A 257 -19.92 -3.67 8.99
C SER A 257 -18.72 -3.20 8.16
N PRO A 258 -17.84 -4.11 7.66
CA PRO A 258 -16.80 -3.74 6.72
C PRO A 258 -17.33 -3.43 5.31
N ASP A 259 -18.61 -3.73 5.04
CA ASP A 259 -19.17 -3.64 3.70
C ASP A 259 -19.38 -2.18 3.27
N ALA A 260 -18.95 -1.87 2.05
CA ALA A 260 -19.27 -0.63 1.37
C ALA A 260 -20.61 -0.80 0.65
N HIS A 261 -21.58 0.02 0.97
CA HIS A 261 -22.87 0.08 0.30
C HIS A 261 -22.90 1.24 -0.69
N LEU A 262 -23.63 1.05 -1.78
CA LEU A 262 -23.87 2.08 -2.78
C LEU A 262 -25.36 2.36 -2.90
N PHE A 263 -25.78 3.53 -2.42
CA PHE A 263 -27.13 4.02 -2.67
C PHE A 263 -27.19 4.75 -4.00
N ARG A 264 -28.19 4.42 -4.82
CA ARG A 264 -28.44 5.01 -6.13
C ARG A 264 -29.86 5.55 -6.17
N ALA A 265 -30.01 6.83 -6.42
CA ALA A 265 -31.29 7.44 -6.75
C ALA A 265 -31.13 8.15 -8.09
N ASP A 266 -31.98 7.81 -9.05
CA ASP A 266 -32.04 8.45 -10.36
C ASP A 266 -33.40 9.12 -10.52
N TRP A 267 -33.41 10.28 -11.19
CA TRP A 267 -34.62 11.02 -11.53
C TRP A 267 -34.47 11.66 -12.90
N THR A 268 -35.60 12.11 -13.46
CA THR A 268 -35.58 12.86 -14.71
C THR A 268 -35.38 14.35 -14.39
N PRO A 269 -34.32 15.00 -14.92
CA PRO A 269 -34.10 16.43 -14.68
C PRO A 269 -35.27 17.24 -15.25
N LEU A 270 -35.73 18.25 -14.51
CA LEU A 270 -36.82 19.14 -14.97
C LEU A 270 -36.44 19.85 -16.27
N GLY A 271 -35.17 20.29 -16.40
CA GLY A 271 -34.67 20.93 -17.63
C GLY A 271 -34.56 20.01 -18.86
N ARG A 272 -34.85 18.71 -18.74
CA ARG A 272 -34.85 17.74 -19.85
C ARG A 272 -36.27 17.28 -20.24
N ALA A 273 -37.30 17.67 -19.48
CA ALA A 273 -38.69 17.32 -19.76
C ALA A 273 -39.19 17.95 -21.08
N ASP A 274 -38.70 19.14 -21.44
CA ASP A 274 -39.07 19.85 -22.68
C ASP A 274 -38.38 19.30 -23.94
N GLY A 275 -37.42 18.39 -23.81
CA GLY A 275 -36.63 17.85 -24.93
C GLY A 275 -37.10 16.49 -25.46
N ARG A 276 -38.25 15.98 -25.00
CA ARG A 276 -38.75 14.66 -25.40
C ARG A 276 -39.39 14.73 -26.81
N VAL A 277 -38.55 14.88 -27.83
CA VAL A 277 -38.93 14.61 -29.21
C VAL A 277 -39.09 13.09 -29.33
N LEU A 278 -40.35 12.65 -29.38
CA LEU A 278 -40.71 11.32 -29.87
C LEU A 278 -40.21 11.22 -31.32
N ASN A 279 -39.32 10.27 -31.60
CA ASN A 279 -39.22 9.64 -32.92
C ASN A 279 -39.94 8.31 -32.84
#